data_AF-A0A2A4YUU7-F1
#
_entry.id   AF-A0A2A4YUU7-F1
#
_cell.length_a   1.000
_cell.length_b   1.000
_cell.length_c   1.000
_cell.angle_alpha   90.00
_cell.angle_beta   90.00
_cell.angle_gamma   90.00
#
_symmetry.space_group_name_H-M   'P 1'
#
loop_
_entity.id
_entity.type
_entity.pdbx_description
1 polymer ?
#
loop_
_entity_poly.entity_id
_entity_poly.type
_entity_poly.pdbx_seq_one_letter_code
_entity_poly.pdbx_strand_id
1 'polypeptide(L)'
;MRFLQDIKSIFIDDFQAGAEEISDLPVVFVDPNKLHHKEGGVHPDALNILKDMINEQKPGLGDKFTDDDVIQHLQQGQFSSKRKFQGEDLCIINMPTSDRDHKNEMAPFLSNNDLDRIKSIPGADSHWDRIIGMHEGAHCNQDTSDSSGFGILRLEIGADQAAIDWLVENNLNDIAQAFKDYRTLGASSGIVQGIGRPGDLQHATGSFLNLRDGSPHLPMDLLDKNMHISEFQSEITKEVALLKGIEHHDAEMMRYDDPKKFAEAAQDAIDKGQLKRPNPYTEKLAQDYIKSFDGEKFAPIERPPLGKALIGFEEKMMQEVMTTHNISEFEAQKMRHNDPEKFITTLEDALGKGRINTDPAPYTEAIIRDYTESFRRQIIETKPKPQWHNPHASAENNIQDKALLASNVSSENFKVSDNGNTFTSTPTQDMDTNTPNGVTVHSDLSSVLPPDATLTVQSNAPSGVALVADIVPTAQINVINDNGNVIKLEQQQALEQQLQLEQQQVVQQQELAQQQQLQQNQTMEFKIPV
;
A
#
# COMPACT_ATOMS: atom_id res chain seq x y z
N MET A 1 -1.69 -41.94 21.21
CA MET A 1 -0.96 -40.66 21.09
C MET A 1 -1.70 -39.63 20.24
N ARG A 2 -2.30 -39.98 19.09
CA ARG A 2 -3.15 -39.05 18.28
C ARG A 2 -4.24 -38.33 19.07
N PHE A 3 -5.03 -39.04 19.88
CA PHE A 3 -6.10 -38.43 20.70
C PHE A 3 -5.66 -37.29 21.64
N LEU A 4 -4.41 -37.31 22.15
CA LEU A 4 -3.91 -36.22 23.00
C LEU A 4 -3.33 -35.05 22.18
N GLN A 5 -2.90 -35.29 20.94
CA GLN A 5 -2.59 -34.22 19.98
C GLN A 5 -3.88 -33.54 19.51
N ASP A 6 -4.94 -34.33 19.26
CA ASP A 6 -6.27 -33.83 18.86
C ASP A 6 -6.91 -32.98 19.98
N ILE A 7 -6.71 -33.31 21.26
CA ILE A 7 -7.18 -32.48 22.39
C ILE A 7 -6.36 -31.20 22.55
N LYS A 8 -5.05 -31.22 22.30
CA LYS A 8 -4.23 -30.00 22.33
C LYS A 8 -4.63 -29.04 21.21
N SER A 9 -4.94 -29.55 20.02
CA SER A 9 -5.40 -28.77 18.87
C SER A 9 -6.69 -27.96 19.14
N ILE A 10 -7.55 -28.37 20.08
CA ILE A 10 -8.77 -27.62 20.42
C ILE A 10 -8.48 -26.33 21.22
N PHE A 11 -7.30 -26.22 21.84
CA PHE A 11 -6.90 -25.08 22.68
C PHE A 11 -5.72 -24.30 22.14
N ILE A 12 -5.17 -24.72 21.01
CA ILE A 12 -4.04 -24.05 20.38
C ILE A 12 -4.61 -23.11 19.32
N ASP A 13 -4.27 -21.84 19.43
CA ASP A 13 -4.49 -20.87 18.36
C ASP A 13 -3.67 -21.32 17.14
N ASP A 14 -4.35 -21.71 16.06
CA ASP A 14 -3.70 -22.30 14.88
C ASP A 14 -2.78 -21.31 14.17
N PHE A 15 -3.08 -20.01 14.21
CA PHE A 15 -2.19 -18.96 13.73
C PHE A 15 -0.90 -18.93 14.55
N GLN A 16 -1.02 -18.89 15.89
CA GLN A 16 0.17 -18.90 16.75
C GLN A 16 1.01 -20.17 16.54
N ALA A 17 0.35 -21.33 16.42
CA ALA A 17 1.04 -22.59 16.16
C ALA A 17 1.78 -22.61 14.83
N GLY A 18 1.17 -22.04 13.78
CA GLY A 18 1.82 -21.91 12.49
C GLY A 18 3.05 -21.02 12.55
N ALA A 19 2.94 -19.88 13.23
CA ALA A 19 4.04 -18.94 13.41
C ALA A 19 5.21 -19.54 14.20
N GLU A 20 4.92 -20.16 15.34
CA GLU A 20 5.93 -20.80 16.19
C GLU A 20 6.62 -22.00 15.51
N GLU A 21 5.90 -22.74 14.67
CA GLU A 21 6.45 -23.91 13.97
C GLU A 21 7.59 -23.54 13.02
N ILE A 22 7.54 -22.35 12.41
CA ILE A 22 8.47 -21.94 11.36
C ILE A 22 9.46 -20.85 11.81
N SER A 23 9.14 -20.04 12.83
CA SER A 23 9.88 -18.80 13.15
C SER A 23 11.34 -18.98 13.58
N ASP A 24 11.79 -20.19 13.96
CA ASP A 24 13.07 -20.52 14.62
C ASP A 24 13.50 -19.63 15.82
N LEU A 25 12.70 -18.61 16.16
CA LEU A 25 12.90 -17.61 17.19
C LEU A 25 11.75 -17.69 18.21
N PRO A 26 11.97 -17.25 19.46
CA PRO A 26 10.86 -17.03 20.38
C PRO A 26 9.93 -15.94 19.84
N VAL A 27 8.64 -16.24 19.80
CA VAL A 27 7.60 -15.37 19.26
C VAL A 27 6.89 -14.62 20.40
N VAL A 28 6.59 -13.34 20.18
CA VAL A 28 5.73 -12.51 21.01
C VAL A 28 4.57 -12.02 20.14
N PHE A 29 3.36 -12.35 20.54
CA PHE A 29 2.15 -11.99 19.80
C PHE A 29 1.57 -10.67 20.28
N VAL A 30 1.18 -9.81 19.34
CA VAL A 30 0.42 -8.59 19.61
C VAL A 30 -0.96 -8.77 19.01
N ASP A 31 -2.01 -8.56 19.81
CA ASP A 31 -3.40 -8.59 19.32
C ASP A 31 -3.85 -7.14 19.03
N PRO A 32 -3.95 -6.74 17.76
CA PRO A 32 -4.31 -5.38 17.42
C PRO A 32 -5.73 -5.02 17.85
N ASN A 33 -6.63 -5.99 18.01
CA ASN A 33 -8.01 -5.73 18.43
C ASN A 33 -8.10 -5.22 19.87
N LYS A 34 -7.07 -5.48 20.69
CA LYS A 34 -6.96 -4.96 22.06
C LYS A 34 -6.42 -3.52 22.10
N LEU A 35 -5.78 -3.07 21.02
CA LEU A 35 -5.30 -1.70 20.90
C LEU A 35 -6.49 -0.82 20.48
N HIS A 36 -7.08 -0.08 21.41
CA HIS A 36 -8.24 0.77 21.11
C HIS A 36 -7.92 1.79 20.00
N HIS A 37 -8.70 1.76 18.93
CA HIS A 37 -8.71 2.84 17.94
C HIS A 37 -9.60 3.99 18.43
N LYS A 38 -9.12 5.22 18.27
CA LYS A 38 -9.96 6.42 18.31
C LYS A 38 -10.16 6.89 16.87
N GLU A 39 -11.35 7.37 16.50
CA GLU A 39 -11.54 8.04 15.21
C GLU A 39 -10.51 9.18 15.09
N GLY A 40 -9.58 9.05 14.13
CA GLY A 40 -8.53 10.03 13.87
C GLY A 40 -7.19 9.83 14.61
N GLY A 41 -6.95 8.71 15.32
CA GLY A 41 -5.62 8.44 15.87
C GLY A 41 -5.51 7.28 16.87
N VAL A 42 -4.33 7.20 17.50
CA VAL A 42 -4.02 6.23 18.56
C VAL A 42 -4.69 6.67 19.87
N HIS A 43 -5.40 5.76 20.55
CA HIS A 43 -5.95 6.06 21.87
C HIS A 43 -4.79 6.30 22.87
N PRO A 44 -4.87 7.28 23.78
CA PRO A 44 -3.78 7.59 24.72
C PRO A 44 -3.29 6.40 25.56
N ASP A 45 -4.17 5.43 25.83
CA ASP A 45 -3.83 4.22 26.59
C ASP A 45 -3.23 3.09 25.75
N ALA A 46 -3.26 3.19 24.41
CA ALA A 46 -2.87 2.08 23.53
C ALA A 46 -1.39 1.70 23.69
N LEU A 47 -0.50 2.66 23.99
CA LEU A 47 0.88 2.36 24.32
C LEU A 47 0.99 1.52 25.59
N ASN A 48 0.26 1.88 26.65
CA ASN A 48 0.31 1.12 27.90
C ASN A 48 -0.26 -0.30 27.70
N ILE A 49 -1.34 -0.44 26.92
CA ILE A 49 -1.90 -1.75 26.58
C ILE A 49 -0.89 -2.59 25.79
N LEU A 50 -0.21 -2.01 24.80
CA LEU A 50 0.84 -2.69 24.04
C LEU A 50 1.98 -3.16 24.95
N LYS A 51 2.45 -2.29 25.84
CA LYS A 51 3.50 -2.61 26.81
C LYS A 51 3.12 -3.76 27.72
N ASP A 52 1.89 -3.74 28.23
CA ASP A 52 1.37 -4.78 29.13
C ASP A 52 1.27 -6.14 28.42
N MET A 53 0.72 -6.18 27.19
CA MET A 53 0.63 -7.41 26.38
C MET A 53 2.00 -8.03 26.11
N ILE A 54 2.99 -7.20 25.82
CA ILE A 54 4.36 -7.64 25.56
C ILE A 54 5.04 -8.09 26.84
N ASN A 55 4.87 -7.36 27.94
CA ASN A 55 5.47 -7.69 29.23
C ASN A 55 4.86 -8.96 29.85
N GLU A 56 3.61 -9.29 29.54
CA GLU A 56 2.97 -10.56 29.93
C GLU A 56 3.69 -11.78 29.32
N GLN A 57 4.14 -11.66 28.07
CA GLN A 57 4.85 -12.74 27.35
C GLN A 57 6.36 -12.70 27.57
N LYS A 58 6.96 -11.50 27.60
CA LYS A 58 8.40 -11.26 27.78
C LYS A 58 8.64 -10.06 28.71
N PRO A 59 8.76 -10.28 30.03
CA PRO A 59 8.90 -9.19 31.00
C PRO A 59 10.06 -8.22 30.71
N GLY A 60 9.76 -6.93 30.71
CA GLY A 60 10.71 -5.83 30.48
C GLY A 60 10.92 -5.48 28.99
N LEU A 61 10.36 -6.24 28.06
CA LEU A 61 10.43 -5.93 26.63
C LEU A 61 9.49 -4.77 26.26
N GLY A 62 8.33 -4.67 26.91
CA GLY A 62 7.35 -3.61 26.66
C GLY A 62 7.93 -2.21 26.85
N ASP A 63 8.87 -2.03 27.79
CA ASP A 63 9.52 -0.73 28.05
C ASP A 63 10.30 -0.18 26.85
N LYS A 64 10.55 -1.00 25.82
CA LYS A 64 11.20 -0.60 24.57
C LYS A 64 10.24 -0.05 23.52
N PHE A 65 8.93 -0.16 23.72
CA PHE A 65 7.93 0.23 22.74
C PHE A 65 7.52 1.70 22.89
N THR A 66 7.27 2.36 21.76
CA THR A 66 6.87 3.77 21.65
C THR A 66 5.48 3.92 21.01
N ASP A 67 4.93 5.13 20.98
CA ASP A 67 3.67 5.42 20.28
C ASP A 67 3.76 5.10 18.78
N ASP A 68 4.93 5.26 18.16
CA ASP A 68 5.16 4.89 16.77
C ASP A 68 4.99 3.38 16.54
N ASP A 69 5.43 2.56 17.50
CA ASP A 69 5.20 1.11 17.43
C ASP A 69 3.69 0.80 17.50
N VAL A 70 2.92 1.53 18.30
CA VAL A 70 1.47 1.36 18.36
C VAL A 70 0.85 1.69 17.00
N ILE A 71 1.26 2.79 16.37
CA ILE A 71 0.82 3.16 15.02
C ILE A 71 1.14 2.03 14.04
N GLN A 72 2.36 1.50 14.08
CA GLN A 72 2.79 0.40 13.24
C GLN A 72 1.90 -0.84 13.44
N HIS A 73 1.70 -1.26 14.69
CA HIS A 73 0.86 -2.39 15.09
C HIS A 73 -0.61 -2.22 14.69
N LEU A 74 -1.13 -1.00 14.63
CA LEU A 74 -2.49 -0.70 14.20
C LEU A 74 -2.66 -0.58 12.69
N GLN A 75 -1.64 -0.14 11.95
CA GLN A 75 -1.75 0.18 10.52
C GLN A 75 -1.32 -0.95 9.59
N GLN A 76 -0.38 -1.80 10.00
CA GLN A 76 0.26 -2.75 9.09
C GLN A 76 -0.47 -4.10 8.97
N GLY A 77 -1.57 -4.31 9.69
CA GLY A 77 -2.29 -5.60 9.68
C GLY A 77 -1.45 -6.71 10.30
N GLN A 78 -1.54 -7.94 9.78
CA GLN A 78 -0.59 -9.01 10.10
C GLN A 78 0.79 -8.61 9.56
N PHE A 79 1.78 -8.63 10.44
CA PHE A 79 3.19 -8.45 10.08
C PHE A 79 4.04 -9.09 11.15
N SER A 80 5.28 -9.42 10.80
CA SER A 80 6.30 -9.77 11.77
C SER A 80 7.51 -8.85 11.73
N SER A 81 8.16 -8.70 12.89
CA SER A 81 9.38 -7.92 13.01
C SER A 81 10.38 -8.60 13.93
N LYS A 82 11.64 -8.62 13.51
CA LYS A 82 12.72 -9.17 14.32
C LYS A 82 13.27 -8.08 15.25
N ARG A 83 13.31 -8.34 16.56
CA ARG A 83 13.84 -7.41 17.57
C ARG A 83 14.89 -8.08 18.45
N LYS A 84 15.91 -7.31 18.85
CA LYS A 84 16.90 -7.75 19.84
C LYS A 84 16.49 -7.34 21.24
N PHE A 85 16.47 -8.30 22.17
CA PHE A 85 16.20 -8.05 23.58
C PHE A 85 17.09 -8.92 24.47
N GLN A 86 17.82 -8.28 25.40
CA GLN A 86 18.74 -8.97 26.33
C GLN A 86 19.76 -9.91 25.65
N GLY A 87 20.16 -9.58 24.41
CA GLY A 87 21.11 -10.37 23.63
C GLY A 87 20.49 -11.54 22.85
N GLU A 88 19.16 -11.70 22.91
CA GLU A 88 18.38 -12.69 22.15
C GLU A 88 17.64 -12.00 21.00
N ASP A 89 17.57 -12.67 19.85
CA ASP A 89 16.70 -12.27 18.74
C ASP A 89 15.29 -12.84 19.02
N LEU A 90 14.27 -11.99 18.96
CA LEU A 90 12.87 -12.31 19.14
C LEU A 90 12.09 -11.97 17.88
N CYS A 91 11.00 -12.69 17.64
CA CYS A 91 10.02 -12.28 16.64
C CYS A 91 8.79 -11.68 17.30
N ILE A 92 8.40 -10.48 16.86
CA ILE A 92 7.14 -9.85 17.27
C ILE A 92 6.17 -10.03 16.10
N ILE A 93 5.03 -10.66 16.34
CA ILE A 93 4.04 -10.95 15.29
C ILE A 93 2.69 -10.33 15.67
N ASN A 94 2.11 -9.61 14.71
CA ASN A 94 0.73 -9.17 14.80
C ASN A 94 -0.23 -10.31 14.49
N MET A 95 -1.15 -10.56 15.42
CA MET A 95 -2.27 -11.47 15.19
C MET A 95 -3.24 -10.90 14.15
N PRO A 96 -4.01 -11.77 13.47
CA PRO A 96 -5.14 -11.34 12.66
C PRO A 96 -6.08 -10.39 13.42
N THR A 97 -6.52 -9.33 12.76
CA THR A 97 -7.67 -8.54 13.23
C THR A 97 -8.94 -9.37 13.07
N SER A 98 -10.00 -9.03 13.80
CA SER A 98 -11.28 -9.77 13.79
C SER A 98 -12.04 -9.72 12.45
N ASP A 99 -11.54 -8.96 11.48
CA ASP A 99 -12.05 -8.89 10.10
C ASP A 99 -11.14 -9.63 9.10
N ARG A 100 -10.16 -10.39 9.61
CA ARG A 100 -9.19 -11.19 8.86
C ARG A 100 -8.87 -12.53 9.56
N ASP A 101 -9.76 -13.02 10.42
CA ASP A 101 -9.55 -14.23 11.23
C ASP A 101 -10.35 -15.44 10.70
N HIS A 102 -10.98 -15.29 9.53
CA HIS A 102 -11.69 -16.36 8.84
C HIS A 102 -11.27 -16.50 7.38
N LYS A 103 -11.32 -17.72 6.83
CA LYS A 103 -10.94 -17.96 5.43
C LYS A 103 -11.78 -17.14 4.44
N ASN A 104 -13.03 -16.87 4.79
CA ASN A 104 -13.97 -16.08 4.00
C ASN A 104 -13.63 -14.58 4.00
N GLU A 105 -12.70 -14.14 4.84
CA GLU A 105 -12.19 -12.78 4.89
C GLU A 105 -10.79 -12.71 4.27
N MET A 106 -9.96 -13.72 4.57
CA MET A 106 -8.63 -13.87 4.00
C MET A 106 -8.63 -14.06 2.48
N ALA A 107 -9.48 -14.95 1.93
CA ALA A 107 -9.48 -15.21 0.50
C ALA A 107 -9.88 -13.98 -0.35
N PRO A 108 -10.92 -13.20 0.00
CA PRO A 108 -11.18 -11.90 -0.62
C PRO A 108 -10.01 -10.92 -0.55
N PHE A 109 -9.36 -10.84 0.62
CA PHE A 109 -8.21 -9.97 0.82
C PHE A 109 -7.04 -10.36 -0.09
N LEU A 110 -6.65 -11.63 -0.07
CA LEU A 110 -5.53 -12.17 -0.85
C LEU A 110 -5.78 -12.10 -2.36
N SER A 111 -7.01 -12.32 -2.80
CA SER A 111 -7.37 -12.36 -4.23
C SER A 111 -7.81 -11.02 -4.80
N ASN A 112 -7.98 -9.98 -3.96
CA ASN A 112 -8.52 -8.68 -4.35
C ASN A 112 -9.91 -8.81 -5.06
N ASN A 113 -10.76 -9.73 -4.58
CA ASN A 113 -12.09 -10.02 -5.12
C ASN A 113 -13.16 -10.08 -4.01
N ASP A 114 -14.41 -9.80 -4.37
CA ASP A 114 -15.53 -9.92 -3.43
C ASP A 114 -15.85 -11.40 -3.15
N LEU A 115 -16.19 -11.73 -1.90
CA LEU A 115 -16.45 -13.10 -1.45
C LEU A 115 -17.52 -13.83 -2.29
N ASP A 116 -18.56 -13.11 -2.75
CA ASP A 116 -19.65 -13.70 -3.53
C ASP A 116 -19.25 -14.10 -4.96
N ARG A 117 -18.06 -13.67 -5.42
CA ARG A 117 -17.44 -14.04 -6.69
C ARG A 117 -16.40 -15.15 -6.55
N ILE A 118 -15.95 -15.45 -5.34
CA ILE A 118 -15.03 -16.55 -5.10
C ILE A 118 -15.84 -17.85 -5.04
N LYS A 119 -15.33 -18.91 -5.65
CA LYS A 119 -15.86 -20.27 -5.49
C LYS A 119 -15.72 -20.73 -4.03
N SER A 120 -16.27 -21.90 -3.71
CA SER A 120 -16.11 -22.46 -2.37
C SER A 120 -14.64 -22.54 -1.98
N ILE A 121 -14.26 -21.83 -0.91
CA ILE A 121 -12.88 -21.82 -0.38
C ILE A 121 -12.59 -23.17 0.30
N PRO A 122 -11.58 -23.93 -0.15
CA PRO A 122 -11.26 -25.25 0.40
C PRO A 122 -10.73 -25.17 1.83
N GLY A 123 -10.74 -26.31 2.54
CA GLY A 123 -10.23 -26.40 3.92
C GLY A 123 -11.14 -25.82 5.01
N ALA A 124 -10.71 -25.95 6.26
CA ALA A 124 -11.33 -25.33 7.44
C ALA A 124 -10.60 -24.02 7.78
N ASP A 125 -11.23 -23.13 8.57
CA ASP A 125 -10.61 -21.86 9.00
C ASP A 125 -9.27 -22.09 9.69
N SER A 126 -9.18 -23.11 10.54
CA SER A 126 -7.93 -23.55 11.19
C SER A 126 -6.75 -23.80 10.23
N HIS A 127 -7.02 -24.31 9.02
CA HIS A 127 -5.94 -24.49 8.03
C HIS A 127 -5.46 -23.15 7.48
N TRP A 128 -6.37 -22.20 7.26
CA TRP A 128 -6.05 -20.86 6.78
C TRP A 128 -5.33 -20.05 7.85
N ASP A 129 -5.81 -20.07 9.10
CA ASP A 129 -5.15 -19.44 10.24
C ASP A 129 -3.71 -19.94 10.39
N ARG A 130 -3.52 -21.28 10.31
CA ARG A 130 -2.19 -21.87 10.42
C ARG A 130 -1.23 -21.47 9.32
N ILE A 131 -1.67 -21.46 8.06
CA ILE A 131 -0.76 -21.09 6.95
C ILE A 131 -0.44 -19.60 6.95
N ILE A 132 -1.35 -18.75 7.41
CA ILE A 132 -1.08 -17.33 7.61
C ILE A 132 -0.11 -17.13 8.78
N GLY A 133 -0.28 -17.89 9.87
CA GLY A 133 0.71 -17.96 10.95
C GLY A 133 2.10 -18.36 10.44
N MET A 134 2.18 -19.41 9.61
CA MET A 134 3.44 -19.84 9.00
C MET A 134 4.03 -18.78 8.07
N HIS A 135 3.20 -18.08 7.31
CA HIS A 135 3.67 -16.96 6.49
C HIS A 135 4.34 -15.89 7.38
N GLU A 136 3.65 -15.42 8.42
CA GLU A 136 4.18 -14.40 9.33
C GLU A 136 5.42 -14.86 10.11
N GLY A 137 5.42 -16.13 10.54
CA GLY A 137 6.56 -16.73 11.22
C GLY A 137 7.79 -16.83 10.31
N ALA A 138 7.59 -17.11 9.02
CA ALA A 138 8.71 -17.26 8.08
C ALA A 138 9.47 -15.95 7.88
N HIS A 139 8.78 -14.81 7.88
CA HIS A 139 9.39 -13.47 7.83
C HIS A 139 10.40 -13.24 8.97
N CYS A 140 10.23 -13.88 10.13
CA CYS A 140 11.16 -13.77 11.27
C CYS A 140 12.57 -14.32 10.98
N ASN A 141 12.69 -15.25 10.03
CA ASN A 141 13.93 -15.92 9.66
C ASN A 141 14.66 -15.29 8.50
N GLN A 142 14.01 -14.34 7.84
CA GLN A 142 14.52 -13.77 6.61
C GLN A 142 15.31 -12.49 6.89
N ASP A 143 16.27 -12.20 6.02
CA ASP A 143 17.05 -10.97 6.08
C ASP A 143 16.22 -9.83 5.47
N THR A 144 15.67 -8.97 6.33
CA THR A 144 14.83 -7.83 5.92
C THR A 144 15.65 -6.59 5.57
N SER A 145 16.96 -6.72 5.33
CA SER A 145 17.83 -5.58 5.01
C SER A 145 17.58 -4.99 3.62
N ASP A 146 17.06 -5.78 2.67
CA ASP A 146 16.65 -5.29 1.34
C ASP A 146 15.18 -4.83 1.36
N SER A 147 14.98 -3.53 1.53
CA SER A 147 13.67 -2.89 1.47
C SER A 147 13.22 -2.52 0.05
N SER A 148 13.93 -2.98 -1.00
CA SER A 148 13.50 -2.76 -2.38
C SER A 148 12.23 -3.56 -2.69
N GLY A 149 11.48 -3.15 -3.71
CA GLY A 149 10.27 -3.89 -4.11
C GLY A 149 10.55 -5.36 -4.49
N PHE A 150 11.74 -5.66 -5.02
CA PHE A 150 12.15 -7.04 -5.31
C PHE A 150 12.63 -7.78 -4.05
N GLY A 151 13.30 -7.09 -3.13
CA GLY A 151 13.65 -7.63 -1.82
C GLY A 151 12.39 -8.06 -1.07
N ILE A 152 11.41 -7.17 -0.96
CA ILE A 152 10.11 -7.46 -0.35
C ILE A 152 9.43 -8.64 -1.05
N LEU A 153 9.32 -8.63 -2.39
CA LEU A 153 8.71 -9.75 -3.12
C LEU A 153 9.43 -11.09 -2.86
N ARG A 154 10.76 -11.09 -2.76
CA ARG A 154 11.53 -12.29 -2.41
C ARG A 154 11.19 -12.80 -1.02
N LEU A 155 11.05 -11.91 -0.05
CA LEU A 155 10.66 -12.25 1.32
C LEU A 155 9.28 -12.91 1.34
N GLU A 156 8.31 -12.26 0.68
CA GLU A 156 6.93 -12.72 0.53
C GLU A 156 6.86 -14.10 -0.16
N ILE A 157 7.63 -14.34 -1.22
CA ILE A 157 7.69 -15.66 -1.86
C ILE A 157 8.27 -16.72 -0.92
N GLY A 158 9.32 -16.38 -0.17
CA GLY A 158 9.89 -17.29 0.82
C GLY A 158 8.89 -17.67 1.90
N ALA A 159 8.12 -16.70 2.39
CA ALA A 159 7.10 -16.90 3.41
C ALA A 159 5.91 -17.74 2.89
N ASP A 160 5.41 -17.42 1.69
CA ASP A 160 4.34 -18.18 1.04
C ASP A 160 4.76 -19.61 0.67
N GLN A 161 6.02 -19.80 0.26
CA GLN A 161 6.53 -21.14 -0.06
C GLN A 161 6.64 -22.02 1.20
N ALA A 162 6.99 -21.46 2.36
CA ALA A 162 7.00 -22.19 3.62
C ALA A 162 5.59 -22.71 3.98
N ALA A 163 4.58 -21.85 3.83
CA ALA A 163 3.17 -22.23 4.00
C ALA A 163 2.73 -23.32 3.00
N ILE A 164 3.08 -23.19 1.71
CA ILE A 164 2.77 -24.19 0.68
C ILE A 164 3.45 -25.52 0.95
N ASP A 165 4.72 -25.51 1.34
CA ASP A 165 5.47 -26.72 1.63
C ASP A 165 4.79 -27.52 2.74
N TRP A 166 4.35 -26.85 3.80
CA TRP A 166 3.57 -27.48 4.86
C TRP A 166 2.25 -28.06 4.36
N LEU A 167 1.49 -27.32 3.54
CA LEU A 167 0.23 -27.80 2.97
C LEU A 167 0.44 -29.06 2.11
N VAL A 168 1.45 -29.05 1.24
CA VAL A 168 1.79 -30.20 0.38
C VAL A 168 2.22 -31.40 1.22
N GLU A 169 3.07 -31.20 2.22
CA GLU A 169 3.56 -32.26 3.12
C GLU A 169 2.44 -32.89 3.96
N ASN A 170 1.38 -32.11 4.23
CA ASN A 170 0.17 -32.58 4.93
C ASN A 170 -0.95 -33.05 3.99
N ASN A 171 -0.68 -33.17 2.68
CA ASN A 171 -1.64 -33.61 1.64
C ASN A 171 -2.86 -32.67 1.47
N LEU A 172 -2.70 -31.38 1.76
CA LEU A 172 -3.70 -30.32 1.61
C LEU A 172 -3.51 -29.56 0.29
N ASN A 173 -3.36 -30.32 -0.81
CA ASN A 173 -3.00 -29.77 -2.13
C ASN A 173 -4.07 -28.83 -2.71
N ASP A 174 -5.34 -29.03 -2.36
CA ASP A 174 -6.44 -28.15 -2.77
C ASP A 174 -6.35 -26.77 -2.12
N ILE A 175 -5.97 -26.72 -0.84
CA ILE A 175 -5.68 -25.47 -0.13
C ILE A 175 -4.41 -24.82 -0.70
N ALA A 176 -3.35 -25.60 -0.97
CA ALA A 176 -2.11 -25.07 -1.53
C ALA A 176 -2.33 -24.41 -2.90
N GLN A 177 -3.10 -25.06 -3.77
CA GLN A 177 -3.47 -24.50 -5.06
C GLN A 177 -4.35 -23.25 -4.89
N ALA A 178 -5.33 -23.25 -3.99
CA ALA A 178 -6.18 -22.09 -3.76
C ALA A 178 -5.39 -20.89 -3.21
N PHE A 179 -4.46 -21.12 -2.28
CA PHE A 179 -3.58 -20.08 -1.74
C PHE A 179 -2.70 -19.46 -2.85
N LYS A 180 -2.05 -20.30 -3.66
CA LYS A 180 -1.30 -19.85 -4.85
C LYS A 180 -2.18 -19.03 -5.79
N ASP A 181 -3.37 -19.52 -6.11
CA ASP A 181 -4.29 -18.86 -7.03
C ASP A 181 -4.75 -17.50 -6.49
N TYR A 182 -5.08 -17.39 -5.19
CA TYR A 182 -5.48 -16.13 -4.59
C TYR A 182 -4.35 -15.11 -4.62
N ARG A 183 -3.11 -15.49 -4.27
CA ARG A 183 -1.93 -14.62 -4.42
C ARG A 183 -1.71 -14.16 -5.86
N THR A 184 -1.85 -15.05 -6.84
CA THR A 184 -1.76 -14.69 -8.27
C THR A 184 -2.84 -13.69 -8.68
N LEU A 185 -4.08 -13.85 -8.20
CA LEU A 185 -5.17 -12.91 -8.50
C LEU A 185 -4.94 -11.55 -7.83
N GLY A 186 -4.45 -11.54 -6.59
CA GLY A 186 -4.12 -10.34 -5.82
C GLY A 186 -3.02 -9.47 -6.42
N ALA A 187 -2.12 -10.08 -7.21
CA ALA A 187 -1.09 -9.37 -7.96
C ALA A 187 -1.65 -8.32 -8.93
N SER A 188 -2.87 -8.56 -9.42
CA SER A 188 -3.56 -7.60 -10.30
C SER A 188 -4.21 -6.49 -9.46
N SER A 189 -4.19 -5.24 -9.94
CA SER A 189 -5.09 -4.19 -9.49
C SER A 189 -6.52 -4.69 -9.68
N GLY A 190 -7.06 -5.24 -8.60
CA GLY A 190 -8.48 -5.40 -8.42
C GLY A 190 -9.09 -4.07 -8.00
N ILE A 191 -10.40 -4.01 -8.12
CA ILE A 191 -11.19 -3.05 -7.38
C ILE A 191 -11.74 -3.86 -6.20
N VAL A 192 -11.29 -3.59 -4.98
CA VAL A 192 -11.98 -4.05 -3.75
C VAL A 192 -12.80 -2.89 -3.22
N GLN A 193 -14.08 -3.15 -2.93
CA GLN A 193 -14.97 -2.16 -2.30
C GLN A 193 -15.09 -0.80 -3.03
N GLY A 194 -14.92 -0.78 -4.35
CA GLY A 194 -15.10 0.43 -5.17
C GLY A 194 -13.89 1.38 -5.18
N ILE A 195 -12.80 1.04 -4.50
CA ILE A 195 -11.55 1.79 -4.53
C ILE A 195 -10.60 1.07 -5.50
N GLY A 196 -10.10 1.78 -6.51
CA GLY A 196 -8.99 1.29 -7.32
C GLY A 196 -7.76 1.18 -6.41
N ARG A 197 -7.32 -0.04 -6.10
CA ARG A 197 -6.05 -0.26 -5.43
C ARG A 197 -5.00 -0.53 -6.51
N PRO A 198 -3.85 0.18 -6.52
CA PRO A 198 -2.75 -0.25 -7.37
C PRO A 198 -2.45 -1.72 -7.07
N GLY A 199 -2.15 -2.50 -8.11
CA GLY A 199 -1.88 -3.93 -7.96
C GLY A 199 -0.82 -4.16 -6.89
N ASP A 200 -1.02 -5.21 -6.09
CA ASP A 200 -0.16 -5.48 -4.96
C ASP A 200 1.04 -6.30 -5.39
N LEU A 201 1.99 -5.60 -6.01
CA LEU A 201 3.22 -6.20 -6.54
C LEU A 201 4.07 -6.86 -5.46
N GLN A 202 3.95 -6.41 -4.21
CA GLN A 202 4.65 -7.00 -3.08
C GLN A 202 4.07 -8.38 -2.74
N HIS A 203 2.76 -8.56 -2.90
CA HIS A 203 2.08 -9.83 -2.68
C HIS A 203 1.85 -10.66 -3.96
N ALA A 204 2.51 -10.33 -5.08
CA ALA A 204 2.42 -11.03 -6.37
C ALA A 204 3.21 -12.36 -6.42
N THR A 205 3.23 -13.10 -5.31
CA THR A 205 4.06 -14.28 -5.10
C THR A 205 3.61 -15.48 -5.93
N GLY A 206 2.31 -15.61 -6.21
CA GLY A 206 1.68 -16.82 -6.75
C GLY A 206 2.32 -17.38 -8.02
N SER A 207 2.84 -16.53 -8.92
CA SER A 207 3.51 -16.97 -10.16
C SER A 207 4.87 -17.65 -9.93
N PHE A 208 5.45 -17.52 -8.73
CA PHE A 208 6.74 -18.11 -8.34
C PHE A 208 6.58 -19.36 -7.49
N LEU A 209 5.38 -19.61 -6.96
CA LEU A 209 5.15 -20.68 -5.99
C LEU A 209 5.14 -22.06 -6.65
N ASN A 210 5.91 -22.98 -6.06
CA ASN A 210 6.09 -24.35 -6.53
C ASN A 210 5.27 -25.33 -5.69
N LEU A 211 4.29 -25.98 -6.32
CA LEU A 211 3.42 -26.98 -5.68
C LEU A 211 3.99 -28.41 -5.70
N ARG A 212 5.18 -28.62 -6.28
CA ARG A 212 5.84 -29.93 -6.44
C ARG A 212 5.04 -30.94 -7.29
N ASP A 213 4.07 -30.46 -8.06
CA ASP A 213 3.18 -31.23 -8.94
C ASP A 213 3.57 -31.18 -10.42
N GLY A 214 4.66 -30.47 -10.74
CA GLY A 214 5.12 -30.23 -12.11
C GLY A 214 4.43 -29.06 -12.81
N SER A 215 3.57 -28.31 -12.11
CA SER A 215 3.01 -27.06 -12.63
C SER A 215 4.13 -26.05 -12.93
N PRO A 216 4.02 -25.31 -14.05
CA PRO A 216 4.96 -24.24 -14.36
C PRO A 216 4.92 -23.17 -13.26
N HIS A 217 6.09 -22.60 -12.99
CA HIS A 217 6.29 -21.46 -12.10
C HIS A 217 7.53 -20.71 -12.56
N LEU A 218 7.60 -19.42 -12.26
CA LEU A 218 8.78 -18.62 -12.50
C LEU A 218 9.90 -19.04 -11.54
N PRO A 219 11.11 -19.35 -12.02
CA PRO A 219 12.18 -19.75 -11.13
C PRO A 219 12.72 -18.54 -10.34
N MET A 220 13.02 -18.78 -9.06
CA MET A 220 13.48 -17.75 -8.11
C MET A 220 14.78 -17.06 -8.51
N ASP A 221 15.65 -17.74 -9.26
CA ASP A 221 16.92 -17.17 -9.75
C ASP A 221 16.70 -16.00 -10.72
N LEU A 222 15.49 -15.85 -11.26
CA LEU A 222 15.10 -14.66 -12.02
C LEU A 222 15.03 -13.42 -11.14
N LEU A 223 14.52 -13.53 -9.91
CA LEU A 223 14.48 -12.39 -8.99
C LEU A 223 15.90 -11.95 -8.61
N ASP A 224 16.78 -12.90 -8.30
CA ASP A 224 18.18 -12.62 -7.99
C ASP A 224 18.89 -11.88 -9.14
N LYS A 225 18.64 -12.28 -10.39
CA LYS A 225 19.20 -11.61 -11.59
C LYS A 225 18.66 -10.19 -11.81
N ASN A 226 17.49 -9.85 -11.24
CA ASN A 226 16.82 -8.55 -11.43
C ASN A 226 16.96 -7.62 -10.21
N MET A 227 17.15 -8.14 -9.00
CA MET A 227 17.40 -7.40 -7.75
C MET A 227 18.64 -6.50 -7.84
N HIS A 228 19.67 -6.98 -8.54
CA HIS A 228 20.95 -6.29 -8.65
C HIS A 228 20.90 -4.93 -9.35
N ILE A 229 19.77 -4.45 -9.87
CA ILE A 229 19.67 -3.14 -10.52
C ILE A 229 19.18 -2.05 -9.56
N SER A 230 18.21 -2.32 -8.68
CA SER A 230 17.68 -1.32 -7.73
C SER A 230 18.63 -1.10 -6.56
N GLU A 231 19.19 -2.16 -5.99
CA GLU A 231 20.24 -2.08 -4.97
C GLU A 231 21.44 -1.29 -5.52
N PHE A 232 21.80 -1.58 -6.75
CA PHE A 232 22.87 -0.93 -7.47
C PHE A 232 22.62 0.57 -7.72
N GLN A 233 21.40 0.97 -8.10
CA GLN A 233 21.04 2.39 -8.20
C GLN A 233 21.19 3.10 -6.86
N SER A 234 20.63 2.53 -5.78
CA SER A 234 20.74 3.13 -4.44
C SER A 234 22.18 3.21 -3.97
N GLU A 235 23.00 2.20 -4.24
CA GLU A 235 24.42 2.20 -3.88
C GLU A 235 25.21 3.26 -4.62
N ILE A 236 25.01 3.40 -5.93
CA ILE A 236 25.63 4.49 -6.66
C ILE A 236 25.17 5.84 -6.14
N THR A 237 23.88 6.01 -5.84
CA THR A 237 23.38 7.23 -5.23
C THR A 237 24.04 7.51 -3.88
N LYS A 238 24.22 6.48 -3.03
CA LYS A 238 24.94 6.59 -1.75
C LYS A 238 26.40 7.01 -1.95
N GLU A 239 27.10 6.39 -2.88
CA GLU A 239 28.50 6.74 -3.16
C GLU A 239 28.64 8.14 -3.78
N VAL A 240 27.71 8.54 -4.65
CA VAL A 240 27.62 9.92 -5.16
C VAL A 240 27.38 10.90 -4.01
N ALA A 241 26.45 10.60 -3.10
CA ALA A 241 26.15 11.40 -1.92
C ALA A 241 27.41 11.58 -1.05
N LEU A 242 28.10 10.48 -0.73
CA LEU A 242 29.35 10.47 0.02
C LEU A 242 30.45 11.27 -0.69
N LEU A 243 30.61 11.09 -2.00
CA LEU A 243 31.66 11.74 -2.79
C LEU A 243 31.42 13.25 -2.96
N LYS A 244 30.16 13.67 -3.04
CA LYS A 244 29.76 15.09 -3.15
C LYS A 244 29.56 15.76 -1.80
N GLY A 245 29.51 15.00 -0.71
CA GLY A 245 29.22 15.52 0.63
C GLY A 245 27.81 16.08 0.74
N ILE A 246 26.83 15.40 0.14
CA ILE A 246 25.41 15.76 0.15
C ILE A 246 24.57 14.62 0.73
N GLU A 247 23.31 14.89 1.06
CA GLU A 247 22.38 13.86 1.53
C GLU A 247 22.01 12.88 0.41
N HIS A 248 21.62 11.65 0.77
CA HIS A 248 21.19 10.63 -0.20
C HIS A 248 20.05 11.13 -1.09
N HIS A 249 19.09 11.85 -0.51
CA HIS A 249 17.97 12.45 -1.25
C HIS A 249 18.45 13.49 -2.27
N ASP A 250 19.40 14.35 -1.91
CA ASP A 250 19.95 15.36 -2.83
C ASP A 250 20.73 14.72 -3.99
N ALA A 251 21.44 13.62 -3.71
CA ALA A 251 22.07 12.82 -4.76
C ALA A 251 21.03 12.15 -5.68
N GLU A 252 19.92 11.68 -5.12
CA GLU A 252 18.82 11.13 -5.90
C GLU A 252 18.13 12.19 -6.77
N MET A 253 17.95 13.41 -6.25
CA MET A 253 17.43 14.54 -7.02
C MET A 253 18.42 14.99 -8.11
N MET A 254 19.73 14.97 -7.84
CA MET A 254 20.77 15.27 -8.83
C MET A 254 20.69 14.34 -10.05
N ARG A 255 20.26 13.08 -9.88
CA ARG A 255 20.01 12.14 -10.98
C ARG A 255 19.03 12.70 -12.02
N TYR A 256 18.04 13.47 -11.57
CA TYR A 256 16.97 14.02 -12.40
C TYR A 256 17.25 15.46 -12.83
N ASP A 257 17.73 16.28 -11.91
CA ASP A 257 17.92 17.72 -12.11
C ASP A 257 19.20 18.04 -12.89
N ASP A 258 20.26 17.25 -12.67
CA ASP A 258 21.56 17.40 -13.34
C ASP A 258 22.18 16.01 -13.61
N PRO A 259 21.57 15.22 -14.52
CA PRO A 259 21.95 13.84 -14.81
C PRO A 259 23.43 13.71 -15.18
N LYS A 260 23.99 14.73 -15.85
CA LYS A 260 25.41 14.77 -16.22
C LYS A 260 26.31 14.87 -15.00
N LYS A 261 26.01 15.77 -14.07
CA LYS A 261 26.79 15.92 -12.83
C LYS A 261 26.68 14.70 -11.93
N PHE A 262 25.53 14.03 -11.92
CA PHE A 262 25.37 12.73 -11.25
C PHE A 262 26.26 11.67 -11.91
N ALA A 263 26.25 11.57 -13.25
CA ALA A 263 27.06 10.60 -13.99
C ALA A 263 28.57 10.78 -13.77
N GLU A 264 29.04 12.03 -13.80
CA GLU A 264 30.44 12.37 -13.49
C GLU A 264 30.81 11.96 -12.05
N ALA A 265 29.92 12.22 -11.09
CA ALA A 265 30.11 11.82 -9.69
C ALA A 265 30.15 10.30 -9.51
N ALA A 266 29.27 9.59 -10.20
CA ALA A 266 29.19 8.14 -10.17
C ALA A 266 30.44 7.53 -10.82
N GLN A 267 30.93 8.09 -11.93
CA GLN A 267 32.17 7.65 -12.57
C GLN A 267 33.38 7.88 -11.66
N ASP A 268 33.46 9.04 -10.99
CA ASP A 268 34.49 9.31 -9.99
C ASP A 268 34.47 8.28 -8.83
N ALA A 269 33.27 7.85 -8.39
CA ALA A 269 33.14 6.83 -7.35
C ALA A 269 33.63 5.45 -7.81
N ILE A 270 33.35 5.07 -9.07
CA ILE A 270 33.90 3.85 -9.69
C ILE A 270 35.42 3.93 -9.78
N ASP A 271 35.96 5.02 -10.33
CA ASP A 271 37.39 5.19 -10.58
C ASP A 271 38.21 5.20 -9.28
N LYS A 272 37.62 5.71 -8.19
CA LYS A 272 38.20 5.66 -6.83
C LYS A 272 38.07 4.28 -6.17
N GLY A 273 37.41 3.32 -6.83
CA GLY A 273 37.20 1.97 -6.32
C GLY A 273 36.26 1.89 -5.13
N GLN A 274 35.42 2.90 -4.92
CA GLN A 274 34.47 2.95 -3.80
C GLN A 274 33.30 1.98 -4.03
N LEU A 275 33.02 1.62 -5.28
CA LEU A 275 32.04 0.61 -5.69
C LEU A 275 32.63 -0.80 -5.86
N LYS A 276 33.85 -1.08 -5.35
CA LYS A 276 34.48 -2.40 -5.50
C LYS A 276 33.68 -3.50 -4.80
N ARG A 277 32.93 -4.25 -5.59
CA ARG A 277 32.34 -5.54 -5.20
C ARG A 277 33.19 -6.68 -5.76
N PRO A 278 33.19 -7.86 -5.11
CA PRO A 278 33.86 -9.05 -5.63
C PRO A 278 33.25 -9.59 -6.95
N ASN A 279 32.18 -8.98 -7.48
CA ASN A 279 31.47 -9.46 -8.67
C ASN A 279 31.79 -8.61 -9.92
N PRO A 280 32.44 -9.17 -10.97
CA PRO A 280 32.75 -8.46 -12.22
C PRO A 280 31.50 -8.05 -13.04
N TYR A 281 30.30 -8.57 -12.73
CA TYR A 281 29.06 -8.11 -13.35
C TYR A 281 28.68 -6.68 -12.90
N THR A 282 29.10 -6.23 -11.72
CA THR A 282 28.72 -4.93 -11.16
C THR A 282 29.43 -3.76 -11.86
N GLU A 283 30.70 -3.90 -12.22
CA GLU A 283 31.46 -2.83 -12.89
C GLU A 283 30.92 -2.56 -14.29
N LYS A 284 30.61 -3.60 -15.06
CA LYS A 284 30.00 -3.44 -16.39
C LYS A 284 28.59 -2.84 -16.29
N LEU A 285 27.76 -3.32 -15.37
CA LEU A 285 26.42 -2.77 -15.12
C LEU A 285 26.52 -1.28 -14.73
N ALA A 286 27.57 -0.92 -13.99
CA ALA A 286 27.82 0.46 -13.59
C ALA A 286 28.28 1.37 -14.72
N GLN A 287 29.15 0.86 -15.57
CA GLN A 287 29.54 1.54 -16.79
C GLN A 287 28.35 1.70 -17.75
N ASP A 288 27.49 0.70 -17.87
CA ASP A 288 26.28 0.75 -18.71
C ASP A 288 25.24 1.73 -18.12
N TYR A 289 25.12 1.79 -16.79
CA TYR A 289 24.26 2.76 -16.10
C TYR A 289 24.77 4.20 -16.23
N ILE A 290 26.06 4.47 -16.02
CA ILE A 290 26.61 5.81 -16.18
C ILE A 290 26.46 6.29 -17.62
N LYS A 291 26.67 5.41 -18.60
CA LYS A 291 26.46 5.73 -20.02
C LYS A 291 25.00 6.09 -20.35
N SER A 292 24.00 5.67 -19.58
CA SER A 292 22.62 6.10 -19.81
C SER A 292 22.38 7.58 -19.49
N PHE A 293 23.37 8.26 -18.90
CA PHE A 293 23.34 9.69 -18.60
C PHE A 293 24.19 10.55 -19.56
N ASP A 294 24.83 9.97 -20.59
CA ASP A 294 25.67 10.69 -21.58
C ASP A 294 24.87 11.64 -22.52
N GLY A 295 23.60 11.94 -22.22
CA GLY A 295 22.73 12.85 -22.97
C GLY A 295 22.14 14.00 -22.14
N GLU A 296 21.56 15.02 -22.78
CA GLU A 296 20.92 16.18 -22.13
C GLU A 296 19.64 15.86 -21.33
N LYS A 297 19.18 14.60 -21.37
CA LYS A 297 17.98 14.13 -20.65
C LYS A 297 18.28 12.79 -20.02
N PHE A 298 17.89 12.64 -18.76
CA PHE A 298 17.88 11.35 -18.06
C PHE A 298 17.11 10.33 -18.90
N ALA A 299 17.80 9.29 -19.39
CA ALA A 299 17.15 8.09 -19.89
C ALA A 299 16.91 7.18 -18.67
N PRO A 300 15.66 6.84 -18.32
CA PRO A 300 15.39 5.88 -17.27
C PRO A 300 16.15 4.59 -17.55
N ILE A 301 16.79 3.98 -16.54
CA ILE A 301 17.32 2.63 -16.74
C ILE A 301 16.17 1.76 -17.21
N GLU A 302 16.38 1.09 -18.32
CA GLU A 302 15.47 0.08 -18.77
C GLU A 302 15.29 -0.95 -17.64
N ARG A 303 14.09 -0.98 -17.05
CA ARG A 303 13.75 -1.99 -16.04
C ARG A 303 14.05 -3.36 -16.61
N PRO A 304 14.60 -4.27 -15.80
CA PRO A 304 14.93 -5.58 -16.33
C PRO A 304 13.63 -6.31 -16.70
N PRO A 305 13.66 -7.28 -17.62
CA PRO A 305 12.45 -7.80 -18.25
C PRO A 305 11.39 -8.34 -17.27
N LEU A 306 11.81 -8.88 -16.11
CA LEU A 306 10.87 -9.32 -15.08
C LEU A 306 10.17 -8.13 -14.40
N GLY A 307 10.90 -7.06 -14.07
CA GLY A 307 10.31 -5.85 -13.51
C GLY A 307 9.35 -5.14 -14.46
N LYS A 308 9.62 -5.20 -15.77
CA LYS A 308 8.65 -4.76 -16.79
C LYS A 308 7.40 -5.62 -16.82
N ALA A 309 7.56 -6.95 -16.74
CA ALA A 309 6.44 -7.88 -16.77
C ALA A 309 5.54 -7.74 -15.53
N LEU A 310 6.13 -7.76 -14.33
CA LEU A 310 5.37 -7.64 -13.07
C LEU A 310 4.56 -6.35 -12.99
N ILE A 311 5.09 -5.23 -13.51
CA ILE A 311 4.40 -3.94 -13.46
C ILE A 311 3.48 -3.73 -14.67
N GLY A 312 3.82 -4.32 -15.82
CA GLY A 312 3.15 -4.05 -17.10
C GLY A 312 2.15 -5.11 -17.56
N PHE A 313 2.01 -6.25 -16.86
CA PHE A 313 1.11 -7.32 -17.31
C PHE A 313 -0.35 -6.87 -17.36
N GLU A 314 -0.79 -6.00 -16.44
CA GLU A 314 -2.16 -5.48 -16.43
C GLU A 314 -2.45 -4.57 -17.62
N GLU A 315 -1.56 -3.62 -17.89
CA GLU A 315 -1.62 -2.77 -19.08
C GLU A 315 -1.69 -3.65 -20.33
N LYS A 316 -0.90 -4.73 -20.37
CA LYS A 316 -0.90 -5.68 -21.48
C LYS A 316 -2.23 -6.43 -21.61
N MET A 317 -2.81 -6.90 -20.50
CA MET A 317 -4.14 -7.53 -20.49
C MET A 317 -5.21 -6.57 -21.03
N MET A 318 -5.22 -5.33 -20.53
CA MET A 318 -6.20 -4.31 -20.94
C MET A 318 -6.03 -3.95 -22.41
N GLN A 319 -4.79 -3.72 -22.87
CA GLN A 319 -4.49 -3.42 -24.26
C GLN A 319 -4.97 -4.52 -25.21
N GLU A 320 -4.79 -5.78 -24.83
CA GLU A 320 -5.24 -6.92 -25.65
C GLU A 320 -6.76 -6.97 -25.78
N VAL A 321 -7.48 -6.72 -24.67
CA VAL A 321 -8.96 -6.68 -24.66
C VAL A 321 -9.48 -5.48 -25.45
N MET A 322 -8.89 -4.30 -25.24
CA MET A 322 -9.23 -3.07 -26.00
C MET A 322 -9.05 -3.29 -27.50
N THR A 323 -7.91 -3.87 -27.90
CA THR A 323 -7.60 -4.11 -29.32
C THR A 323 -8.52 -5.16 -29.92
N THR A 324 -8.78 -6.26 -29.21
CA THR A 324 -9.61 -7.35 -29.72
C THR A 324 -11.07 -6.94 -29.91
N HIS A 325 -11.61 -6.12 -29.00
CA HIS A 325 -13.02 -5.69 -29.04
C HIS A 325 -13.23 -4.30 -29.64
N ASN A 326 -12.16 -3.57 -29.98
CA ASN A 326 -12.18 -2.17 -30.41
C ASN A 326 -12.97 -1.28 -29.44
N ILE A 327 -12.62 -1.38 -28.15
CA ILE A 327 -13.25 -0.64 -27.05
C ILE A 327 -12.24 0.23 -26.31
N SER A 328 -12.74 1.23 -25.59
CA SER A 328 -11.91 2.03 -24.69
C SER A 328 -11.44 1.22 -23.48
N GLU A 329 -10.42 1.71 -22.79
CA GLU A 329 -9.95 1.13 -21.52
C GLU A 329 -11.07 1.06 -20.48
N PHE A 330 -11.90 2.10 -20.39
CA PHE A 330 -13.07 2.11 -19.51
C PHE A 330 -14.05 0.96 -19.80
N GLU A 331 -14.35 0.70 -21.07
CA GLU A 331 -15.23 -0.41 -21.44
C GLU A 331 -14.54 -1.78 -21.26
N ALA A 332 -13.21 -1.86 -21.37
CA ALA A 332 -12.44 -3.08 -21.05
C ALA A 332 -12.47 -3.39 -19.54
N GLN A 333 -12.29 -2.37 -18.68
CA GLN A 333 -12.48 -2.50 -17.23
C GLN A 333 -13.90 -2.92 -16.89
N LYS A 334 -14.90 -2.29 -17.52
CA LYS A 334 -16.31 -2.68 -17.36
C LYS A 334 -16.57 -4.12 -17.81
N MET A 335 -15.91 -4.60 -18.87
CA MET A 335 -15.97 -6.01 -19.28
C MET A 335 -15.37 -6.90 -18.20
N ARG A 336 -14.18 -6.59 -17.66
CA ARG A 336 -13.57 -7.33 -16.54
C ARG A 336 -14.51 -7.46 -15.33
N HIS A 337 -15.34 -6.46 -15.07
CA HIS A 337 -16.28 -6.46 -13.95
C HIS A 337 -17.63 -7.12 -14.25
N ASN A 338 -18.23 -6.84 -15.41
CA ASN A 338 -19.61 -7.21 -15.72
C ASN A 338 -19.72 -8.46 -16.61
N ASP A 339 -18.66 -8.78 -17.35
CA ASP A 339 -18.56 -9.96 -18.21
C ASP A 339 -17.15 -10.55 -18.11
N PRO A 340 -16.75 -10.99 -16.89
CA PRO A 340 -15.41 -11.47 -16.65
C PRO A 340 -15.08 -12.73 -17.46
N GLU A 341 -16.08 -13.56 -17.78
CA GLU A 341 -15.91 -14.73 -18.65
C GLU A 341 -15.40 -14.30 -20.04
N LYS A 342 -16.02 -13.29 -20.65
CA LYS A 342 -15.57 -12.75 -21.94
C LYS A 342 -14.19 -12.11 -21.85
N PHE A 343 -13.90 -11.39 -20.77
CA PHE A 343 -12.59 -10.80 -20.54
C PHE A 343 -11.49 -11.88 -20.52
N ILE A 344 -11.66 -12.93 -19.71
CA ILE A 344 -10.69 -14.01 -19.56
C ILE A 344 -10.55 -14.83 -20.85
N THR A 345 -11.67 -15.18 -21.50
CA THR A 345 -11.64 -15.90 -22.78
C THR A 345 -10.87 -15.13 -23.86
N THR A 346 -10.94 -13.80 -23.84
CA THR A 346 -10.18 -12.95 -24.78
C THR A 346 -8.68 -13.08 -24.55
N LEU A 347 -8.24 -13.09 -23.30
CA LEU A 347 -6.84 -13.26 -22.93
C LEU A 347 -6.32 -14.66 -23.28
N GLU A 348 -7.10 -15.70 -23.00
CA GLU A 348 -6.76 -17.08 -23.35
C GLU A 348 -6.63 -17.29 -24.87
N ASP A 349 -7.52 -16.72 -25.67
CA ASP A 349 -7.42 -16.75 -27.14
C ASP A 349 -6.17 -15.99 -27.62
N ALA A 350 -5.84 -14.86 -26.99
CA ALA A 350 -4.65 -14.09 -27.31
C ALA A 350 -3.35 -14.85 -26.93
N LEU A 351 -3.32 -15.53 -25.79
CA LEU A 351 -2.25 -16.45 -25.39
C LEU A 351 -2.10 -17.59 -26.41
N GLY A 352 -3.20 -18.25 -26.78
CA GLY A 352 -3.19 -19.37 -27.74
C GLY A 352 -2.73 -18.97 -29.15
N LYS A 353 -2.93 -17.71 -29.54
CA LYS A 353 -2.46 -17.14 -30.81
C LYS A 353 -1.07 -16.50 -30.73
N GLY A 354 -0.44 -16.49 -29.56
CA GLY A 354 0.86 -15.85 -29.34
C GLY A 354 0.83 -14.31 -29.46
N ARG A 355 -0.33 -13.66 -29.29
CA ARG A 355 -0.46 -12.18 -29.36
C ARG A 355 0.07 -11.48 -28.10
N ILE A 356 0.15 -12.23 -27.01
CA ILE A 356 0.74 -11.82 -25.72
C ILE A 356 2.24 -12.22 -25.64
N ASN A 357 2.79 -12.85 -26.69
CA ASN A 357 4.22 -13.15 -26.74
C ASN A 357 4.99 -11.84 -26.94
N THR A 358 5.52 -11.30 -25.85
CA THR A 358 6.39 -10.13 -25.85
C THR A 358 7.83 -10.61 -25.71
N ASP A 359 8.49 -10.98 -26.79
CA ASP A 359 9.95 -10.95 -26.84
C ASP A 359 10.39 -9.49 -26.56
N PRO A 360 11.24 -9.19 -25.55
CA PRO A 360 12.13 -10.10 -24.81
C PRO A 360 11.71 -10.50 -23.38
N ALA A 361 10.46 -10.31 -22.98
CA ALA A 361 9.94 -10.63 -21.65
C ALA A 361 8.96 -11.83 -21.68
N PRO A 362 9.45 -13.10 -21.71
CA PRO A 362 8.59 -14.29 -21.63
C PRO A 362 7.79 -14.37 -20.31
N TYR A 363 8.16 -13.57 -19.33
CA TYR A 363 7.51 -13.49 -18.01
C TYR A 363 6.10 -12.92 -18.09
N THR A 364 5.83 -11.97 -18.98
CA THR A 364 4.49 -11.37 -19.13
C THR A 364 3.47 -12.42 -19.55
N GLU A 365 3.84 -13.28 -20.50
CA GLU A 365 2.98 -14.38 -20.95
C GLU A 365 2.72 -15.37 -19.82
N ALA A 366 3.76 -15.75 -19.06
CA ALA A 366 3.63 -16.67 -17.93
C ALA A 366 2.70 -16.11 -16.84
N ILE A 367 2.89 -14.84 -16.45
CA ILE A 367 2.06 -14.18 -15.42
C ILE A 367 0.59 -14.08 -15.89
N ILE A 368 0.34 -13.70 -17.15
CA ILE A 368 -1.03 -13.60 -17.67
C ILE A 368 -1.67 -15.00 -17.77
N ARG A 369 -0.91 -16.03 -18.14
CA ARG A 369 -1.38 -17.42 -18.14
C ARG A 369 -1.78 -17.86 -16.74
N ASP A 370 -0.90 -17.69 -15.76
CA ASP A 370 -1.18 -18.02 -14.36
C ASP A 370 -2.41 -17.27 -13.85
N TYR A 371 -2.54 -15.98 -14.18
CA TYR A 371 -3.72 -15.19 -13.84
C TYR A 371 -5.01 -15.77 -14.44
N THR A 372 -5.02 -16.09 -15.74
CA THR A 372 -6.22 -16.67 -16.39
C THR A 372 -6.58 -18.02 -15.80
N GLU A 373 -5.60 -18.88 -15.54
CA GLU A 373 -5.83 -20.20 -14.96
C GLU A 373 -6.34 -20.13 -13.51
N SER A 374 -5.75 -19.26 -12.69
CA SER A 374 -6.19 -18.99 -11.31
C SER A 374 -7.61 -18.43 -11.31
N PHE A 375 -7.95 -17.54 -12.26
CA PHE A 375 -9.31 -17.04 -12.42
C PHE A 375 -10.28 -18.18 -12.71
N ARG A 376 -9.97 -19.04 -13.68
CA ARG A 376 -10.80 -20.21 -14.03
C ARG A 376 -10.99 -21.14 -12.83
N ARG A 377 -9.96 -21.36 -12.01
CA ARG A 377 -10.06 -22.22 -10.82
C ARG A 377 -10.88 -21.61 -9.70
N GLN A 378 -10.72 -20.31 -9.44
CA GLN A 378 -11.21 -19.68 -8.20
C GLN A 378 -12.42 -18.77 -8.33
N ILE A 379 -12.71 -18.21 -9.51
CA ILE A 379 -13.76 -17.20 -9.67
C ILE A 379 -15.03 -17.76 -10.31
N ILE A 380 -16.19 -17.28 -9.86
CA ILE A 380 -17.50 -17.53 -10.47
C ILE A 380 -17.67 -16.60 -11.67
N GLU A 381 -17.57 -17.18 -12.86
CA GLU A 381 -17.45 -16.45 -14.12
C GLU A 381 -18.73 -15.70 -14.53
N THR A 382 -19.88 -16.06 -13.97
CA THR A 382 -21.20 -15.56 -14.40
C THR A 382 -21.75 -14.42 -13.54
N LYS A 383 -21.06 -14.04 -12.46
CA LYS A 383 -21.54 -13.00 -11.54
C LYS A 383 -20.91 -11.65 -11.89
N PRO A 384 -21.68 -10.68 -12.42
CA PRO A 384 -21.21 -9.31 -12.53
C PRO A 384 -20.97 -8.74 -11.14
N LYS A 385 -19.97 -7.87 -11.00
CA LYS A 385 -19.77 -7.15 -9.74
C LYS A 385 -21.03 -6.32 -9.41
N PRO A 386 -21.49 -6.25 -8.14
CA PRO A 386 -22.53 -5.31 -7.75
C PRO A 386 -22.20 -3.91 -8.31
N GLN A 387 -23.17 -3.28 -8.98
CA GLN A 387 -22.94 -2.07 -9.77
C GLN A 387 -22.10 -1.05 -9.01
N TRP A 388 -21.03 -0.60 -9.66
CA TRP A 388 -20.18 0.51 -9.21
C TRP A 388 -21.05 1.70 -8.86
N HIS A 389 -21.31 1.89 -7.57
CA HIS A 389 -21.82 3.16 -7.06
C HIS A 389 -20.61 4.06 -6.98
N ASN A 390 -20.45 4.94 -7.96
CA ASN A 390 -19.47 6.01 -7.88
C ASN A 390 -19.75 6.77 -6.58
N PRO A 391 -18.88 6.72 -5.55
CA PRO A 391 -19.16 7.39 -4.28
C PRO A 391 -19.36 8.90 -4.46
N HIS A 392 -18.80 9.45 -5.55
CA HIS A 392 -18.96 10.85 -5.95
C HIS A 392 -20.31 11.18 -6.59
N ALA A 393 -21.04 10.20 -7.16
CA ALA A 393 -22.34 10.46 -7.81
C ALA A 393 -23.51 10.52 -6.81
N SER A 394 -23.36 9.93 -5.61
CA SER A 394 -24.42 9.92 -4.57
C SER A 394 -24.31 11.07 -3.56
N ALA A 395 -23.17 11.75 -3.48
CA ALA A 395 -23.00 12.90 -2.58
C ALA A 395 -23.77 14.15 -3.06
N GLU A 396 -24.06 14.26 -4.35
CA GLU A 396 -24.70 15.45 -4.94
C GLU A 396 -26.23 15.49 -4.75
N ASN A 397 -26.88 14.36 -4.46
CA ASN A 397 -28.34 14.28 -4.38
C ASN A 397 -28.92 14.28 -2.95
N ASN A 398 -28.10 14.40 -1.89
CA ASN A 398 -28.57 14.22 -0.51
C ASN A 398 -28.42 15.45 0.42
N ILE A 399 -28.15 16.64 -0.14
CA ILE A 399 -28.06 17.89 0.62
C ILE A 399 -29.45 18.51 0.90
N GLN A 400 -30.49 18.12 0.16
CA GLN A 400 -31.84 18.67 0.39
C GLN A 400 -32.60 18.04 1.58
N ASP A 401 -32.28 16.80 1.99
CA ASP A 401 -33.03 16.12 3.05
C ASP A 401 -32.53 16.42 4.47
N LYS A 402 -31.33 17.01 4.64
CA LYS A 402 -30.80 17.39 5.97
C LYS A 402 -31.18 18.82 6.43
N ALA A 403 -31.78 19.64 5.57
CA ALA A 403 -32.13 21.02 5.92
C ALA A 403 -33.45 21.17 6.71
N LEU A 404 -34.22 20.09 6.94
CA LEU A 404 -35.55 20.15 7.53
C LEU A 404 -35.67 19.68 9.00
N LEU A 405 -34.56 19.29 9.65
CA LEU A 405 -34.59 18.77 11.03
C LEU A 405 -33.85 19.62 12.08
N ALA A 406 -33.29 20.77 11.70
CA ALA A 406 -32.61 21.69 12.62
C ALA A 406 -33.41 22.98 12.86
N SER A 407 -34.65 22.87 13.30
CA SER A 407 -35.34 23.98 13.96
C SER A 407 -36.23 23.46 15.07
N ASN A 408 -35.65 23.37 16.26
CA ASN A 408 -36.27 23.53 17.59
C ASN A 408 -35.41 22.79 18.63
N VAL A 409 -34.76 23.53 19.53
CA VAL A 409 -34.94 23.45 20.99
C VAL A 409 -34.00 24.48 21.64
N SER A 410 -34.58 25.24 22.56
CA SER A 410 -34.01 26.37 23.27
C SER A 410 -32.99 26.01 24.33
N SER A 411 -32.07 26.94 24.54
CA SER A 411 -31.23 27.14 25.71
C SER A 411 -32.00 27.10 27.04
N GLU A 412 -31.42 26.44 28.06
CA GLU A 412 -31.36 27.00 29.43
C GLU A 412 -30.38 26.24 30.35
N ASN A 413 -29.56 27.03 31.04
CA ASN A 413 -28.94 26.83 32.36
C ASN A 413 -27.94 25.68 32.61
N PHE A 414 -26.67 26.02 32.84
CA PHE A 414 -25.93 25.56 34.03
C PHE A 414 -24.69 26.45 34.34
N LYS A 415 -24.60 26.90 35.60
CA LYS A 415 -23.43 27.54 36.25
C LYS A 415 -22.73 26.48 37.10
N VAL A 416 -21.38 26.47 37.20
CA VAL A 416 -20.52 26.13 38.39
C VAL A 416 -19.07 26.48 37.97
N SER A 417 -18.44 27.54 38.50
CA SER A 417 -17.62 27.72 39.73
C SER A 417 -16.11 27.52 39.50
N ASP A 418 -15.38 28.62 39.74
CA ASP A 418 -13.96 28.68 40.04
C ASP A 418 -13.57 27.83 41.26
N ASN A 419 -12.33 27.33 41.26
CA ASN A 419 -11.40 27.39 42.38
C ASN A 419 -9.99 26.99 41.90
N GLY A 420 -9.03 27.89 42.06
CA GLY A 420 -7.64 27.69 41.64
C GLY A 420 -6.74 27.00 42.68
N ASN A 421 -5.51 26.73 42.28
CA ASN A 421 -4.33 26.95 43.13
C ASN A 421 -3.02 26.91 42.32
N THR A 422 -2.06 27.66 42.85
CA THR A 422 -0.81 28.14 42.27
C THR A 422 0.38 27.34 42.83
N PHE A 423 1.41 27.01 42.05
CA PHE A 423 2.81 27.48 42.20
C PHE A 423 3.84 26.71 41.35
N THR A 424 4.88 27.47 41.02
CA THR A 424 6.06 27.33 40.16
C THR A 424 7.04 26.18 40.46
N SER A 425 7.74 25.70 39.42
CA SER A 425 9.22 25.77 39.34
C SER A 425 9.74 25.48 37.93
N THR A 426 10.70 26.29 37.48
CA THR A 426 11.62 26.02 36.37
C THR A 426 13.00 25.74 36.99
N PRO A 427 13.83 24.88 36.37
CA PRO A 427 14.99 25.45 35.70
C PRO A 427 15.33 24.82 34.34
N THR A 428 16.04 25.64 33.58
CA THR A 428 16.50 25.58 32.19
C THR A 428 17.69 24.64 31.89
N GLN A 429 17.87 24.40 30.57
CA GLN A 429 19.05 23.96 29.77
C GLN A 429 19.16 22.45 29.44
N ASP A 430 19.50 22.03 28.22
CA ASP A 430 19.95 22.68 26.98
C ASP A 430 19.41 21.90 25.76
N MET A 431 19.04 22.62 24.71
CA MET A 431 18.66 22.09 23.40
C MET A 431 19.90 21.94 22.53
N ASP A 432 20.10 20.77 21.92
CA ASP A 432 20.95 20.62 20.74
C ASP A 432 20.03 20.54 19.51
N THR A 433 20.30 21.42 18.56
CA THR A 433 19.48 21.74 17.40
C THR A 433 19.86 20.85 16.23
N ASN A 434 18.90 20.13 15.63
CA ASN A 434 18.78 19.91 14.18
C ASN A 434 17.51 19.09 13.85
N THR A 435 16.43 19.77 13.48
CA THR A 435 15.33 19.19 12.69
C THR A 435 14.82 20.23 11.70
N PRO A 436 14.82 19.97 10.38
CA PRO A 436 14.24 20.89 9.41
C PRO A 436 12.73 20.68 9.31
N ASN A 437 11.99 21.80 9.43
CA ASN A 437 10.60 22.00 9.01
C ASN A 437 9.63 20.82 9.15
N GLY A 438 9.24 20.53 10.38
CA GLY A 438 7.97 19.89 10.71
C GLY A 438 7.27 20.75 11.76
N VAL A 439 6.05 21.21 11.49
CA VAL A 439 5.23 21.87 12.50
C VAL A 439 4.79 20.79 13.49
N THR A 440 5.46 20.68 14.63
CA THR A 440 5.00 19.86 15.75
C THR A 440 3.89 20.63 16.46
N VAL A 441 2.63 20.25 16.24
CA VAL A 441 1.49 20.81 16.98
C VAL A 441 1.40 20.07 18.31
N HIS A 442 1.88 20.68 19.38
CA HIS A 442 1.58 20.24 20.74
C HIS A 442 0.10 20.56 21.05
N SER A 443 -0.65 19.58 21.56
CA SER A 443 -2.08 19.65 21.86
C SER A 443 -2.47 20.59 23.02
N ASP A 444 -1.59 21.54 23.41
CA ASP A 444 -1.79 22.42 24.55
C ASP A 444 -1.30 23.86 24.30
N LEU A 445 -1.50 24.37 23.08
CA LEU A 445 -1.15 25.76 22.73
C LEU A 445 -2.06 26.81 23.39
N SER A 446 -3.25 26.41 23.87
CA SER A 446 -4.18 27.31 24.56
C SER A 446 -3.68 27.81 25.92
N SER A 447 -2.71 27.13 26.53
CA SER A 447 -2.14 27.50 27.83
C SER A 447 -0.89 28.39 27.72
N VAL A 448 -0.34 28.58 26.52
CA VAL A 448 0.97 29.22 26.30
C VAL A 448 0.88 30.59 25.59
N LEU A 449 -0.19 30.86 24.84
CA LEU A 449 -0.32 32.10 24.09
C LEU A 449 -1.21 33.14 24.81
N PRO A 450 -0.76 34.39 24.94
CA PRO A 450 -1.60 35.44 25.50
C PRO A 450 -2.79 35.76 24.56
N PRO A 451 -3.91 36.27 25.10
CA PRO A 451 -5.16 36.47 24.34
C PRO A 451 -5.05 37.41 23.12
N ASP A 452 -3.95 38.16 23.02
CA ASP A 452 -3.62 39.12 21.97
C ASP A 452 -2.51 38.65 21.02
N ALA A 453 -2.08 37.39 21.11
CA ALA A 453 -1.11 36.83 20.20
C ALA A 453 -1.62 36.81 18.75
N THR A 454 -0.80 37.34 17.83
CA THR A 454 -1.05 37.25 16.39
C THR A 454 -0.27 36.07 15.82
N LEU A 455 -0.97 35.12 15.21
CA LEU A 455 -0.37 33.97 14.54
C LEU A 455 -0.31 34.24 13.03
N THR A 456 0.88 34.11 12.46
CA THR A 456 1.09 34.24 11.01
C THR A 456 1.29 32.85 10.44
N VAL A 457 0.42 32.42 9.54
CA VAL A 457 0.47 31.10 8.91
C VAL A 457 0.70 31.28 7.42
N GLN A 458 1.78 30.66 6.91
CA GLN A 458 2.03 30.54 5.49
C GLN A 458 1.54 29.15 5.06
N SER A 459 0.48 29.11 4.24
CA SER A 459 -0.10 27.85 3.77
C SER A 459 -0.47 27.96 2.29
N ASN A 460 -0.15 26.89 1.56
CA ASN A 460 -0.46 26.76 0.13
C ASN A 460 -1.68 25.86 -0.09
N ALA A 461 -2.29 25.36 1.00
CA ALA A 461 -3.44 24.46 0.99
C ALA A 461 -4.57 24.97 1.90
N PRO A 462 -5.84 24.89 1.47
CA PRO A 462 -7.00 25.37 2.23
C PRO A 462 -7.19 24.69 3.61
N SER A 463 -6.79 23.42 3.73
CA SER A 463 -6.96 22.61 4.94
C SER A 463 -6.08 23.07 6.11
N GLY A 464 -4.92 23.69 5.83
CA GLY A 464 -4.00 24.15 6.87
C GLY A 464 -4.51 25.34 7.68
N VAL A 465 -5.47 26.11 7.16
CA VAL A 465 -6.00 27.32 7.81
C VAL A 465 -7.16 27.01 8.75
N ALA A 466 -8.05 26.09 8.35
CA ALA A 466 -9.18 25.65 9.18
C ALA A 466 -8.70 24.97 10.48
N LEU A 467 -7.64 24.15 10.38
CA LEU A 467 -7.04 23.47 11.52
C LEU A 467 -6.48 24.42 12.59
N VAL A 468 -5.94 25.59 12.21
CA VAL A 468 -5.36 26.55 13.17
C VAL A 468 -6.45 27.37 13.86
N ALA A 469 -7.53 27.71 13.15
CA ALA A 469 -8.66 28.47 13.70
C ALA A 469 -9.47 27.67 14.74
N ASP A 470 -9.59 26.35 14.57
CA ASP A 470 -10.28 25.46 15.52
C ASP A 470 -9.51 25.24 16.83
N ILE A 471 -8.19 25.44 16.82
CA ILE A 471 -7.32 25.20 17.98
C ILE A 471 -7.13 26.47 18.84
N VAL A 472 -7.19 27.67 18.25
CA VAL A 472 -7.00 28.95 18.98
C VAL A 472 -8.07 29.98 18.61
N PRO A 473 -9.31 29.85 19.13
CA PRO A 473 -10.45 30.67 18.70
C PRO A 473 -10.36 32.17 19.01
N THR A 474 -9.36 32.62 19.80
CA THR A 474 -9.17 34.02 20.18
C THR A 474 -7.98 34.72 19.51
N ALA A 475 -7.13 34.02 18.75
CA ALA A 475 -5.97 34.63 18.12
C ALA A 475 -6.35 35.35 16.80
N GLN A 476 -5.72 36.48 16.52
CA GLN A 476 -5.77 37.07 15.18
C GLN A 476 -4.86 36.26 14.25
N ILE A 477 -5.44 35.59 13.26
CA ILE A 477 -4.70 34.79 12.27
C ILE A 477 -4.52 35.63 11.00
N ASN A 478 -3.27 35.89 10.64
CA ASN A 478 -2.91 36.47 9.35
C ASN A 478 -2.46 35.36 8.40
N VAL A 479 -3.18 35.17 7.29
CA VAL A 479 -2.78 34.25 6.23
C VAL A 479 -2.01 35.03 5.17
N ILE A 480 -0.80 34.59 4.85
CA ILE A 480 0.06 35.24 3.87
C ILE A 480 0.25 34.31 2.67
N ASN A 481 0.04 34.82 1.46
CA ASN A 481 0.31 34.04 0.24
C ASN A 481 1.81 34.02 -0.13
N ASP A 482 2.17 33.23 -1.14
CA ASP A 482 3.55 33.06 -1.63
C ASP A 482 4.24 34.38 -2.02
N ASN A 483 3.47 35.44 -2.25
CA ASN A 483 3.98 36.78 -2.57
C ASN A 483 4.13 37.71 -1.35
N GLY A 484 3.93 37.19 -0.13
CA GLY A 484 4.04 37.96 1.10
C GLY A 484 2.83 38.86 1.41
N ASN A 485 1.71 38.70 0.70
CA ASN A 485 0.53 39.53 0.90
C ASN A 485 -0.45 38.89 1.89
N VAL A 486 -0.93 39.67 2.86
CA VAL A 486 -1.98 39.25 3.80
C VAL A 486 -3.31 39.15 3.05
N ILE A 487 -3.88 37.95 3.00
CA ILE A 487 -5.22 37.72 2.44
C ILE A 487 -6.23 37.89 3.58
N LYS A 488 -7.16 38.82 3.44
CA LYS A 488 -8.30 38.94 4.37
C LYS A 488 -9.25 37.76 4.16
N LEU A 489 -9.78 37.19 5.23
CA LEU A 489 -10.70 36.04 5.20
C LEU A 489 -11.87 36.23 4.20
N GLU A 490 -12.39 37.46 4.07
CA GLU A 490 -13.45 37.80 3.11
C GLU A 490 -13.01 37.68 1.64
N GLN A 491 -11.75 37.99 1.31
CA GLN A 491 -11.20 37.79 -0.04
C GLN A 491 -10.96 36.31 -0.35
N GLN A 492 -10.62 35.52 0.67
CA GLN A 492 -10.45 34.07 0.53
C GLN A 492 -11.79 33.39 0.25
N GLN A 493 -12.85 33.74 0.99
CA GLN A 493 -14.20 33.23 0.75
C GLN A 493 -14.74 33.63 -0.64
N ALA A 494 -14.42 34.83 -1.12
CA ALA A 494 -14.78 35.26 -2.48
C ALA A 494 -14.05 34.44 -3.56
N LEU A 495 -12.78 34.09 -3.35
CA LEU A 495 -12.02 33.23 -4.26
C LEU A 495 -12.56 31.79 -4.27
N GLU A 496 -12.96 31.27 -3.12
CA GLU A 496 -13.60 29.94 -3.00
C GLU A 496 -14.94 29.88 -3.75
N GLN A 497 -15.78 30.90 -3.61
CA GLN A 497 -17.04 30.99 -4.35
C GLN A 497 -16.79 31.06 -5.87
N GLN A 498 -15.75 31.77 -6.31
CA GLN A 498 -15.39 31.84 -7.72
C GLN A 498 -14.93 30.49 -8.28
N LEU A 499 -14.06 29.77 -7.56
CA LEU A 499 -13.57 28.43 -7.94
C LEU A 499 -14.71 27.41 -8.02
N GLN A 500 -15.67 27.45 -7.10
CA GLN A 500 -16.85 26.61 -7.16
C GLN A 500 -17.72 26.91 -8.39
N LEU A 501 -17.87 28.20 -8.74
CA LEU A 501 -18.63 28.61 -9.92
C LEU A 501 -17.97 28.13 -11.22
N GLU A 502 -16.64 28.20 -11.30
CA GLU A 502 -15.86 27.72 -12.44
C GLU A 502 -15.97 26.19 -12.58
N GLN A 503 -15.90 25.43 -11.49
CA GLN A 503 -16.12 23.98 -11.53
C GLN A 503 -17.54 23.62 -12.00
N GLN A 504 -18.58 24.32 -11.54
CA GLN A 504 -19.95 24.09 -12.02
C GLN A 504 -20.09 24.36 -13.52
N GLN A 505 -19.42 25.39 -14.04
CA GLN A 505 -19.44 25.68 -15.48
C GLN A 505 -18.76 24.58 -16.30
N VAL A 506 -17.66 23.99 -15.80
CA VAL A 506 -16.97 22.87 -16.46
C VAL A 506 -17.87 21.64 -16.53
N VAL A 507 -18.56 21.29 -15.43
CA VAL A 507 -19.49 20.16 -15.41
C VAL A 507 -20.65 20.37 -16.39
N GLN A 508 -21.26 21.56 -16.40
CA GLN A 508 -22.33 21.87 -17.37
C GLN A 508 -21.87 21.77 -18.82
N GLN A 509 -20.64 22.21 -19.12
CA GLN A 509 -20.09 22.08 -20.49
C GLN A 509 -19.86 20.61 -20.88
N GLN A 510 -19.41 19.77 -19.95
CA GLN A 510 -19.23 18.34 -20.19
C GLN A 510 -20.57 17.63 -20.43
N GLU A 511 -21.60 17.95 -19.64
CA GLU A 511 -22.95 17.40 -19.84
C GLU A 511 -23.54 17.81 -21.20
N LEU A 512 -23.37 19.08 -21.59
CA LEU A 512 -23.84 19.56 -22.88
C LEU A 512 -23.13 18.85 -24.04
N ALA A 513 -21.81 18.64 -23.95
CA ALA A 513 -21.04 17.91 -24.94
C ALA A 513 -21.52 16.44 -25.06
N GLN A 514 -21.83 15.80 -23.93
CA GLN A 514 -22.33 14.43 -23.90
C GLN A 514 -23.74 14.32 -24.53
N GLN A 515 -24.63 15.28 -24.28
CA GLN A 515 -25.95 15.35 -24.92
C GLN A 515 -25.84 15.56 -26.45
N GLN A 516 -24.92 16.41 -26.91
CA GLN A 516 -24.70 16.62 -28.34
C GLN A 516 -24.19 15.34 -29.02
N GLN A 517 -23.31 14.58 -28.36
CA GLN A 517 -22.79 13.32 -28.87
C GLN A 517 -23.88 12.25 -28.98
N LEU A 518 -24.80 12.18 -28.00
CA LEU A 518 -25.97 11.30 -28.04
C LEU A 518 -26.94 11.65 -29.17
N GLN A 519 -27.17 12.95 -29.43
CA GLN A 519 -28.00 13.39 -30.56
C GLN A 519 -27.36 13.04 -31.90
N GLN A 520 -26.05 13.21 -32.06
CA GLN A 520 -25.35 12.84 -33.30
C GLN A 520 -25.42 11.33 -33.60
N ASN A 521 -25.40 10.49 -32.57
CA ASN A 521 -25.53 9.03 -32.74
C ASN A 521 -26.95 8.58 -33.07
N GLN A 522 -27.98 9.38 -32.74
CA GLN A 522 -29.38 9.07 -33.09
C GLN A 522 -29.74 9.44 -34.54
N THR A 523 -29.00 10.33 -35.19
CA THR A 523 -29.26 10.75 -36.58
C THR A 523 -28.65 9.82 -37.64
N MET A 524 -27.95 8.74 -37.25
CA MET A 524 -27.53 7.69 -38.19
C MET A 524 -28.71 6.76 -38.50
N GLU A 525 -29.70 7.28 -39.22
CA GLU A 525 -30.82 6.51 -39.77
C GLU A 525 -30.36 5.57 -40.90
N PHE A 526 -30.92 4.36 -40.81
CA PHE A 526 -30.83 3.24 -41.73
C PHE A 526 -31.05 3.65 -43.20
N LYS A 527 -30.01 3.55 -44.02
CA LYS A 527 -30.20 3.27 -45.45
C LYS A 527 -30.49 1.79 -45.62
N ILE A 528 -31.77 1.44 -45.73
CA ILE A 528 -32.16 0.13 -46.25
C ILE A 528 -31.78 0.10 -47.74
N PRO A 529 -30.92 -0.82 -48.20
CA PRO A 529 -30.61 -0.95 -49.61
C PRO A 529 -31.85 -1.47 -50.34
N VAL A 530 -32.28 -0.75 -51.37
CA VAL A 530 -33.32 -1.17 -52.32
C VAL A 530 -32.71 -2.03 -53.41
#